data_AF-A0A133S8Z1-F1
#
_entry.id   AF-A0A133S8Z1-F1
#
_cell.length_a   1.000
_cell.length_b   1.000
_cell.length_c   1.000
_cell.angle_alpha   90.00
_cell.angle_beta   90.00
_cell.angle_gamma   90.00
#
_symmetry.space_group_name_H-M   'P 1'
#
loop_
_entity.id
_entity.type
_entity.pdbx_description
1 polymer ?
#
loop_
_entity_poly.entity_id
_entity_poly.type
_entity_poly.pdbx_seq_one_letter_code
_entity_poly.pdbx_strand_id
1 'polypeptide(L)'
;MIIVLKANTTKEEVKPLMDSLKAKGMQIDISKGTRQTVMGLVGNTAVIDVEQVQSYEFVDKVMRVEVPYKRASRAFHPQDSVIPIGNSGVTIGGKKLAVIAGPCSIETPEQIEGVACDVAKSGAAVLRGGAFKPRTSPYSFQGLGNKGLDMLRNAGRKAKLPVITEIMSADKLPVFLEDGVDIIQIGARNMQNFDLLREVGKTRKPVLLKRGLSATIEEWLMSAEYIMAEGNRNVILCERGIRTFETYTRNTLDLSAVLAVKRQSHLPIVVDPSHATGKRWMVADLARAAVAAGADGLMIEVHNNPDKALCDGAQSITPAMFTDLMDSLRKLAPIVGREL
;
A
#
# COMPACT_ATOMS: atom_id res chain seq x y z
N MET A 1 -6.57 15.48 -21.73
CA MET A 1 -7.80 14.65 -21.54
C MET A 1 -8.55 14.61 -22.86
N ILE A 2 -9.29 13.55 -23.16
CA ILE A 2 -10.09 13.38 -24.37
C ILE A 2 -11.55 13.20 -23.93
N ILE A 3 -12.46 13.98 -24.50
CA ILE A 3 -13.90 13.83 -24.34
C ILE A 3 -14.46 13.41 -25.69
N VAL A 4 -15.21 12.31 -25.74
CA VAL A 4 -15.90 11.89 -26.95
C VAL A 4 -17.38 12.20 -26.77
N LEU A 5 -17.94 12.87 -27.77
CA LEU A 5 -19.34 13.25 -27.83
C LEU A 5 -20.16 12.20 -28.57
N LYS A 6 -21.44 12.06 -28.20
CA LYS A 6 -22.38 11.20 -28.91
C LYS A 6 -22.59 11.71 -30.34
N ALA A 7 -23.07 10.82 -31.21
CA ALA A 7 -23.43 11.21 -32.57
C ALA A 7 -24.54 12.28 -32.55
N ASN A 8 -24.49 13.21 -33.51
CA ASN A 8 -25.47 14.30 -33.69
C ASN A 8 -25.53 15.37 -32.58
N THR A 9 -24.59 15.38 -31.64
CA THR A 9 -24.48 16.47 -30.67
C THR A 9 -24.25 17.82 -31.35
N THR A 10 -25.08 18.80 -31.04
CA THR A 10 -25.04 20.16 -31.58
C THR A 10 -23.99 21.03 -30.88
N LYS A 11 -23.58 22.14 -31.51
CA LYS A 11 -22.60 23.04 -30.89
C LYS A 11 -23.20 23.77 -29.68
N GLU A 12 -24.50 24.02 -29.73
CA GLU A 12 -25.27 24.75 -28.74
C GLU A 12 -25.37 23.94 -27.44
N GLU A 13 -25.59 22.63 -27.52
CA GLU A 13 -25.60 21.72 -26.38
C GLU A 13 -24.24 21.65 -25.67
N VAL A 14 -23.15 21.69 -26.44
CA VAL A 14 -21.77 21.53 -25.93
C VAL A 14 -21.20 22.81 -25.35
N LYS A 15 -21.75 23.97 -25.75
CA LYS A 15 -21.24 25.29 -25.39
C LYS A 15 -21.09 25.50 -23.86
N PRO A 16 -22.07 25.14 -23.00
CA PRO A 16 -21.92 25.31 -21.55
C PRO A 16 -20.76 24.51 -20.97
N LEU A 17 -20.54 23.28 -21.47
CA LEU A 17 -19.39 22.47 -21.06
C LEU A 17 -18.08 23.10 -21.53
N MET A 18 -18.00 23.57 -22.77
CA MET A 18 -16.81 24.25 -23.28
C MET A 18 -16.47 25.52 -22.48
N ASP A 19 -17.47 26.31 -22.14
CA ASP A 19 -17.28 27.56 -21.38
C ASP A 19 -16.82 27.26 -19.96
N SER A 20 -17.40 26.24 -19.31
CA SER A 20 -16.94 25.74 -18.00
C SER A 20 -15.49 25.24 -18.03
N LEU A 21 -15.11 24.47 -19.05
CA LEU A 21 -13.75 23.96 -19.21
C LEU A 21 -12.74 25.07 -19.49
N LYS A 22 -13.10 26.06 -20.33
CA LYS A 22 -12.28 27.25 -20.58
C LYS A 22 -12.13 28.12 -19.33
N ALA A 23 -13.19 28.27 -18.53
CA ALA A 23 -13.14 28.99 -17.25
C ALA A 23 -12.19 28.32 -16.24
N LYS A 24 -12.03 27.00 -16.32
CA LYS A 24 -11.01 26.23 -15.58
C LYS A 24 -9.60 26.31 -16.21
N GLY A 25 -9.40 27.16 -17.22
CA GLY A 25 -8.12 27.39 -17.89
C GLY A 25 -7.73 26.32 -18.91
N MET A 26 -8.67 25.51 -19.41
CA MET A 26 -8.38 24.49 -20.42
C MET A 26 -8.45 25.06 -21.83
N GLN A 27 -7.46 24.72 -22.66
CA GLN A 27 -7.57 24.83 -24.10
C GLN A 27 -8.33 23.61 -24.65
N ILE A 28 -9.21 23.86 -25.62
CA ILE A 28 -10.09 22.84 -26.21
C ILE A 28 -9.84 22.76 -27.71
N ASP A 29 -9.35 21.61 -28.17
CA ASP A 29 -9.19 21.29 -29.59
C ASP A 29 -10.27 20.32 -30.02
N ILE A 30 -11.07 20.68 -31.03
CA ILE A 30 -12.19 19.86 -31.49
C ILE A 30 -11.83 19.18 -32.80
N SER A 31 -11.88 17.85 -32.80
CA SER A 31 -11.76 17.00 -33.98
C SER A 31 -13.15 16.45 -34.35
N LYS A 32 -13.69 16.88 -35.49
CA LYS A 32 -14.94 16.34 -36.03
C LYS A 32 -14.62 15.15 -36.95
N GLY A 33 -14.81 13.94 -36.45
CA GLY A 33 -14.73 12.73 -37.26
C GLY A 33 -16.03 12.45 -38.03
N THR A 34 -15.98 11.53 -38.98
CA THR A 34 -17.13 11.12 -39.79
C THR A 34 -18.25 10.44 -38.99
N ARG A 35 -17.94 9.88 -37.81
CA ARG A 35 -18.91 9.21 -36.92
C ARG A 35 -19.07 9.87 -35.55
N GLN A 36 -18.04 10.54 -35.05
CA GLN A 36 -17.98 11.03 -33.67
C GLN A 36 -17.20 12.34 -33.61
N THR A 37 -17.60 13.23 -32.70
CA THR A 37 -16.82 14.44 -32.38
C THR A 37 -15.99 14.18 -31.14
N VAL A 38 -14.71 14.52 -31.20
CA VAL A 38 -13.76 14.34 -30.12
C VAL A 38 -13.22 15.71 -29.70
N MET A 39 -13.21 15.99 -28.41
CA MET A 39 -12.60 17.18 -27.82
C MET A 39 -11.33 16.77 -27.07
N GLY A 40 -10.20 17.26 -27.54
CA GLY A 40 -8.94 17.26 -26.80
C GLY A 40 -8.90 18.42 -25.83
N LEU A 41 -8.56 18.14 -24.58
CA LEU A 41 -8.31 19.14 -23.55
C LEU A 41 -6.81 19.19 -23.24
N VAL A 42 -6.25 20.39 -23.43
CA VAL A 42 -4.85 20.72 -23.14
C VAL A 42 -4.82 21.72 -21.98
N GLY A 43 -4.02 21.43 -20.96
CA GLY A 43 -3.95 22.19 -19.71
C GLY A 43 -3.85 21.27 -18.48
N ASN A 44 -4.02 21.84 -17.28
CA ASN A 44 -3.98 21.05 -16.04
C ASN A 44 -5.26 20.19 -15.87
N THR A 45 -5.36 19.08 -16.60
CA THR A 45 -6.58 18.25 -16.56
C THR A 45 -6.81 17.52 -15.24
N ALA A 46 -5.90 17.63 -14.27
CA ALA A 46 -6.06 17.05 -12.94
C ALA A 46 -7.22 17.66 -12.14
N VAL A 47 -7.55 18.94 -12.40
CA VAL A 47 -8.66 19.66 -11.74
C VAL A 47 -10.04 19.36 -12.35
N ILE A 48 -10.09 18.54 -13.39
CA ILE A 48 -11.33 18.19 -14.08
C ILE A 48 -11.88 16.89 -13.50
N ASP A 49 -13.06 16.99 -12.89
CA ASP A 49 -13.84 15.84 -12.45
C ASP A 49 -14.39 15.10 -13.68
N VAL A 50 -14.00 13.82 -13.81
CA VAL A 50 -14.37 12.97 -14.95
C VAL A 50 -15.85 12.61 -14.89
N GLU A 51 -16.39 12.31 -13.69
CA GLU A 51 -17.79 11.94 -13.51
C GLU A 51 -18.70 13.13 -13.82
N GLN A 52 -18.32 14.32 -13.38
CA GLN A 52 -19.05 15.55 -13.72
C GLN A 52 -19.14 15.74 -15.24
N VAL A 53 -18.03 15.60 -15.97
CA VAL A 53 -18.04 15.74 -17.43
C VAL A 53 -18.82 14.61 -18.10
N GLN A 54 -18.73 13.39 -17.58
CA GLN A 54 -19.43 12.23 -18.12
C GLN A 54 -20.95 12.26 -17.84
N SER A 55 -21.40 13.07 -16.87
CA SER A 55 -22.83 13.25 -16.56
C SER A 55 -23.62 14.02 -17.64
N TYR A 56 -22.94 14.75 -18.53
CA TYR A 56 -23.62 15.47 -19.61
C TYR A 56 -24.19 14.49 -20.62
N GLU A 57 -25.49 14.62 -20.96
CA GLU A 57 -26.22 13.67 -21.80
C GLU A 57 -25.56 13.45 -23.16
N PHE A 58 -24.93 14.48 -23.72
CA PHE A 58 -24.26 14.46 -25.00
C PHE A 58 -22.82 13.90 -24.96
N VAL A 59 -22.29 13.55 -23.79
CA VAL A 59 -20.96 12.93 -23.63
C VAL A 59 -21.10 11.41 -23.71
N ASP A 60 -20.30 10.79 -24.57
CA ASP A 60 -20.23 9.33 -24.74
C ASP A 60 -19.21 8.72 -23.78
N LYS A 61 -17.99 9.27 -23.77
CA LYS A 61 -16.91 8.83 -22.87
C LYS A 61 -15.90 9.95 -22.59
N VAL A 62 -15.23 9.85 -21.45
CA VAL A 62 -14.13 10.73 -21.06
C VAL A 62 -12.91 9.88 -20.74
N MET A 63 -11.75 10.26 -21.28
CA MET A 63 -10.50 9.53 -21.12
C MET A 63 -9.38 10.49 -20.70
N ARG A 64 -8.69 10.21 -19.60
CA ARG A 64 -7.48 10.96 -19.26
C ARG A 64 -6.31 10.48 -20.11
N VAL A 65 -5.48 11.43 -20.56
CA VAL A 65 -4.23 11.14 -21.29
C VAL A 65 -3.05 11.10 -20.32
N GLU A 66 -3.08 11.95 -19.29
CA GLU A 66 -2.12 11.93 -18.17
C GLU A 66 -2.66 11.12 -17.00
N VAL A 67 -1.76 10.43 -16.29
CA VAL A 67 -2.09 9.74 -15.03
C VAL A 67 -2.48 10.75 -13.93
N PRO A 68 -3.49 10.45 -13.10
CA PRO A 68 -4.01 11.40 -12.11
C PRO A 68 -3.10 11.61 -10.88
N TYR A 69 -2.16 10.69 -10.61
CA TYR A 69 -1.25 10.69 -9.44
C TYR A 69 0.14 11.24 -9.80
N LYS A 70 0.33 12.56 -9.86
CA LYS A 70 1.59 13.16 -10.35
C LYS A 70 2.79 12.89 -9.43
N ARG A 71 2.65 13.05 -8.11
CA ARG A 71 3.76 12.88 -7.15
C ARG A 71 4.17 11.43 -6.99
N ALA A 72 3.24 10.48 -7.11
CA ALA A 72 3.56 9.06 -7.03
C ALA A 72 3.99 8.47 -8.39
N SER A 73 3.86 9.21 -9.49
CA SER A 73 4.13 8.70 -10.84
C SER A 73 5.60 8.73 -11.21
N ARG A 74 6.08 7.62 -11.79
CA ARG A 74 7.44 7.52 -12.34
C ARG A 74 7.66 8.50 -13.50
N ALA A 75 6.62 8.89 -14.23
CA ALA A 75 6.75 9.86 -15.31
C ALA A 75 7.20 11.25 -14.82
N PHE A 76 6.85 11.61 -13.59
CA PHE A 76 7.24 12.88 -12.95
C PHE A 76 8.43 12.72 -12.00
N HIS A 77 8.72 11.49 -11.55
CA HIS A 77 9.89 11.16 -10.75
C HIS A 77 10.52 9.83 -11.24
N PRO A 78 11.44 9.87 -12.22
CA PRO A 78 11.93 8.66 -12.89
C PRO A 78 12.72 7.69 -12.01
N GLN A 79 13.42 8.22 -11.00
CA GLN A 79 14.32 7.46 -10.12
C GLN A 79 13.53 6.74 -9.02
N ASP A 80 13.96 5.55 -8.62
CA ASP A 80 13.34 4.81 -7.52
C ASP A 80 13.47 5.57 -6.19
N SER A 81 12.39 5.59 -5.41
CA SER A 81 12.44 6.06 -4.02
C SER A 81 12.97 4.97 -3.11
N VAL A 82 13.95 5.34 -2.29
CA VAL A 82 14.50 4.51 -1.22
C VAL A 82 14.15 5.19 0.10
N ILE A 83 13.28 4.55 0.88
CA ILE A 83 12.70 5.15 2.09
C ILE A 83 13.53 4.73 3.31
N PRO A 84 14.21 5.67 4.00
CA PRO A 84 14.92 5.37 5.23
C PRO A 84 13.96 5.18 6.40
N ILE A 85 14.24 4.19 7.25
CA ILE A 85 13.40 3.86 8.40
C ILE A 85 14.04 4.41 9.68
N GLY A 86 13.63 5.62 10.05
CA GLY A 86 14.17 6.33 11.20
C GLY A 86 15.70 6.43 11.13
N ASN A 87 16.37 6.21 12.27
CA ASN A 87 17.83 6.18 12.37
C ASN A 87 18.40 4.75 12.42
N SER A 88 17.63 3.75 11.99
CA SER A 88 18.00 2.33 12.12
C SER A 88 19.05 1.86 11.10
N GLY A 89 19.32 2.65 10.06
CA GLY A 89 20.11 2.23 8.89
C GLY A 89 19.35 1.32 7.92
N VAL A 90 18.11 0.91 8.24
CA VAL A 90 17.25 0.15 7.33
C VAL A 90 16.65 1.07 6.29
N THR A 91 16.57 0.59 5.05
CA THR A 91 15.90 1.27 3.94
C THR A 91 14.97 0.30 3.21
N ILE A 92 13.93 0.83 2.57
CA ILE A 92 12.98 0.05 1.74
C ILE A 92 12.93 0.68 0.34
N GLY A 93 13.12 -0.14 -0.70
CA GLY A 93 13.15 0.30 -2.11
C GLY A 93 14.50 0.18 -2.80
N GLY A 94 15.57 -0.10 -2.05
CA GLY A 94 16.90 -0.36 -2.59
C GLY A 94 17.08 -1.78 -3.13
N LYS A 95 18.34 -2.16 -3.40
CA LYS A 95 18.70 -3.54 -3.79
C LYS A 95 18.45 -4.54 -2.68
N LYS A 96 18.73 -4.14 -1.43
CA LYS A 96 18.50 -4.96 -0.25
C LYS A 96 17.01 -5.07 0.06
N LEU A 97 16.51 -6.30 0.10
CA LEU A 97 15.14 -6.62 0.46
C LEU A 97 14.90 -6.33 1.94
N ALA A 98 13.80 -5.64 2.23
CA ALA A 98 13.36 -5.44 3.60
C ALA A 98 12.27 -6.46 3.95
N VAL A 99 12.59 -7.41 4.81
CA VAL A 99 11.60 -8.37 5.35
C VAL A 99 11.06 -7.84 6.67
N ILE A 100 9.78 -7.52 6.67
CA ILE A 100 9.00 -7.09 7.84
C ILE A 100 8.35 -8.33 8.44
N ALA A 101 8.66 -8.67 9.68
CA ALA A 101 8.17 -9.91 10.30
C ALA A 101 7.76 -9.71 11.76
N GLY A 102 6.80 -10.50 12.22
CA GLY A 102 6.27 -10.44 13.57
C GLY A 102 4.81 -10.87 13.63
N PRO A 103 4.18 -10.86 14.81
CA PRO A 103 2.86 -11.43 14.96
C PRO A 103 1.76 -10.54 14.35
N CYS A 104 0.60 -11.16 14.10
CA CYS A 104 -0.59 -10.45 13.66
C CYS A 104 -1.07 -9.44 14.71
N SER A 105 -1.10 -9.88 15.97
CA SER A 105 -1.51 -9.12 17.14
C SER A 105 -0.46 -9.29 18.23
N ILE A 106 -0.31 -8.27 19.06
CA ILE A 106 0.52 -8.34 20.26
C ILE A 106 -0.36 -8.92 21.38
N GLU A 107 0.06 -10.03 21.96
CA GLU A 107 -0.76 -10.81 22.90
C GLU A 107 -0.21 -10.75 24.32
N THR A 108 1.08 -11.03 24.48
CA THR A 108 1.79 -10.93 25.76
C THR A 108 3.22 -10.44 25.54
N PRO A 109 3.90 -9.91 26.57
CA PRO A 109 5.32 -9.54 26.50
C PRO A 109 6.22 -10.70 26.03
N GLU A 110 6.02 -11.90 26.57
CA GLU A 110 6.84 -13.07 26.26
C GLU A 110 6.68 -13.48 24.79
N GLN A 111 5.45 -13.37 24.27
CA GLN A 111 5.13 -13.67 22.88
C GLN A 111 5.84 -12.71 21.91
N ILE A 112 5.69 -11.39 22.11
CA ILE A 112 6.29 -10.42 21.19
C ILE A 112 7.82 -10.38 21.33
N GLU A 113 8.37 -10.51 22.54
CA GLU A 113 9.82 -10.52 22.75
C GLU A 113 10.48 -11.78 22.17
N GLY A 114 9.85 -12.95 22.35
CA GLY A 114 10.32 -14.20 21.74
C GLY A 114 10.33 -14.11 20.21
N VAL A 115 9.20 -13.70 19.62
CA VAL A 115 9.12 -13.55 18.15
C VAL A 115 10.11 -12.52 17.63
N ALA A 116 10.25 -11.36 18.29
CA ALA A 116 11.20 -10.32 17.88
C ALA A 116 12.64 -10.83 17.84
N CYS A 117 13.05 -11.60 18.86
CA CYS A 117 14.37 -12.22 18.93
C CYS A 117 14.59 -13.21 17.78
N ASP A 118 13.62 -14.10 17.52
CA ASP A 118 13.76 -15.16 16.51
C ASP A 118 13.76 -14.60 15.07
N VAL A 119 12.89 -13.62 14.78
CA VAL A 119 12.86 -13.00 13.44
C VAL A 119 14.10 -12.13 13.20
N ALA A 120 14.62 -11.44 14.23
CA ALA A 120 15.86 -10.69 14.13
C ALA A 120 17.06 -11.61 13.82
N LYS A 121 17.20 -12.73 14.55
CA LYS A 121 18.24 -13.74 14.29
C LYS A 121 18.17 -14.30 12.87
N SER A 122 16.96 -14.44 12.34
CA SER A 122 16.73 -14.92 10.97
C SER A 122 16.98 -13.87 9.90
N GLY A 123 17.19 -12.60 10.27
CA GLY A 123 17.51 -11.50 9.35
C GLY A 123 16.34 -10.58 8.98
N ALA A 124 15.25 -10.55 9.76
CA ALA A 124 14.20 -9.56 9.58
C ALA A 124 14.77 -8.13 9.74
N ALA A 125 14.27 -7.21 8.92
CA ALA A 125 14.71 -5.81 8.92
C ALA A 125 13.81 -4.91 9.78
N VAL A 126 12.54 -5.28 9.98
CA VAL A 126 11.55 -4.50 10.72
C VAL A 126 10.65 -5.45 11.51
N LEU A 127 10.38 -5.12 12.77
CA LEU A 127 9.43 -5.85 13.60
C LEU A 127 8.01 -5.29 13.41
N ARG A 128 7.05 -6.15 13.06
CA ARG A 128 5.61 -5.78 13.04
C ARG A 128 4.85 -6.31 14.23
N GLY A 129 3.79 -5.62 14.63
CA GLY A 129 2.82 -6.14 15.60
C GLY A 129 1.58 -5.25 15.70
N GLY A 130 0.38 -5.84 15.59
CA GLY A 130 -0.87 -5.09 15.67
C GLY A 130 -1.25 -4.78 17.12
N ALA A 131 -1.12 -3.51 17.54
CA ALA A 131 -1.58 -3.05 18.85
C ALA A 131 -3.09 -2.74 18.87
N PHE A 132 -3.63 -2.30 17.73
CA PHE A 132 -5.04 -2.04 17.49
C PHE A 132 -5.52 -2.95 16.35
N LYS A 133 -6.69 -3.57 16.48
CA LYS A 133 -7.21 -4.52 15.49
C LYS A 133 -8.53 -4.05 14.89
N PRO A 134 -8.62 -3.80 13.57
CA PRO A 134 -9.89 -3.52 12.91
C PRO A 134 -10.63 -4.84 12.69
N ARG A 135 -11.57 -5.18 13.59
CA ARG A 135 -12.32 -6.44 13.55
C ARG A 135 -13.73 -6.23 13.02
N THR A 136 -14.19 -7.19 12.22
CA THR A 136 -15.57 -7.24 11.73
C THR A 136 -16.56 -7.49 12.87
N SER A 137 -16.18 -8.29 13.87
CA SER A 137 -16.99 -8.55 15.05
C SER A 137 -16.48 -7.74 16.26
N PRO A 138 -17.35 -7.02 16.98
CA PRO A 138 -16.96 -6.26 18.17
C PRO A 138 -16.55 -7.15 19.35
N TYR A 139 -16.95 -8.43 19.36
CA TYR A 139 -16.63 -9.39 20.43
C TYR A 139 -15.27 -10.07 20.24
N SER A 140 -14.62 -9.85 19.11
CA SER A 140 -13.28 -10.37 18.87
C SER A 140 -12.23 -9.59 19.68
N PHE A 141 -11.06 -10.19 19.89
CA PHE A 141 -9.92 -9.48 20.46
C PHE A 141 -9.59 -8.20 19.66
N GLN A 142 -9.65 -7.05 20.34
CA GLN A 142 -9.50 -5.71 19.77
C GLN A 142 -8.04 -5.20 19.78
N GLY A 143 -7.12 -5.96 20.39
CA GLY A 143 -5.75 -5.52 20.65
C GLY A 143 -5.58 -4.92 22.04
N LEU A 144 -4.32 -4.69 22.43
CA LEU A 144 -3.94 -4.14 23.74
C LEU A 144 -3.82 -2.61 23.76
N GLY A 145 -4.04 -1.94 22.62
CA GLY A 145 -3.92 -0.49 22.48
C GLY A 145 -2.52 0.01 22.87
N ASN A 146 -2.45 1.09 23.66
CA ASN A 146 -1.18 1.72 24.05
C ASN A 146 -0.24 0.73 24.78
N LYS A 147 -0.77 -0.16 25.63
CA LYS A 147 0.05 -1.20 26.26
C LYS A 147 0.72 -2.12 25.24
N GLY A 148 0.00 -2.45 24.16
CA GLY A 148 0.56 -3.19 23.04
C GLY A 148 1.66 -2.42 22.31
N LEU A 149 1.49 -1.12 22.08
CA LEU A 149 2.53 -0.27 21.48
C LEU A 149 3.80 -0.26 22.32
N ASP A 150 3.68 -0.12 23.64
CA ASP A 150 4.83 -0.18 24.55
C ASP A 150 5.57 -1.52 24.48
N MET A 151 4.81 -2.62 24.47
CA MET A 151 5.37 -3.97 24.32
C MET A 151 6.11 -4.14 22.99
N LEU A 152 5.54 -3.68 21.87
CA LEU A 152 6.17 -3.74 20.55
C LEU A 152 7.49 -2.98 20.52
N ARG A 153 7.51 -1.76 21.09
CA ARG A 153 8.73 -0.94 21.15
C ARG A 153 9.80 -1.55 22.02
N ASN A 154 9.41 -2.07 23.18
CA ASN A 154 10.34 -2.75 24.08
C ASN A 154 10.99 -3.94 23.39
N ALA A 155 10.20 -4.77 22.72
CA ALA A 155 10.68 -5.90 21.93
C ALA A 155 11.58 -5.44 20.76
N GLY A 156 11.16 -4.42 20.01
CA GLY A 156 11.95 -3.84 18.92
C GLY A 156 13.31 -3.31 19.39
N ARG A 157 13.36 -2.55 20.50
CA ARG A 157 14.61 -2.07 21.10
C ARG A 157 15.53 -3.22 21.52
N LYS A 158 15.00 -4.22 22.22
CA LYS A 158 15.76 -5.40 22.65
C LYS A 158 16.33 -6.18 21.45
N ALA A 159 15.54 -6.33 20.39
CA ALA A 159 15.93 -7.02 19.17
C ALA A 159 16.72 -6.14 18.17
N LYS A 160 16.89 -4.84 18.47
CA LYS A 160 17.49 -3.83 17.58
C LYS A 160 16.79 -3.72 16.22
N LEU A 161 15.47 -3.86 16.22
CA LEU A 161 14.62 -3.71 15.04
C LEU A 161 13.77 -2.44 15.14
N PRO A 162 13.67 -1.64 14.07
CA PRO A 162 12.63 -0.62 13.97
C PRO A 162 11.24 -1.30 13.94
N VAL A 163 10.21 -0.56 14.34
CA VAL A 163 8.86 -1.10 14.52
C VAL A 163 7.85 -0.50 13.54
N ILE A 164 6.94 -1.35 13.06
CA ILE A 164 5.77 -0.97 12.26
C ILE A 164 4.48 -1.45 12.94
N THR A 165 3.48 -0.57 12.99
CA THR A 165 2.16 -0.89 13.53
C THR A 165 1.06 -0.10 12.84
N GLU A 166 -0.16 -0.64 12.86
CA GLU A 166 -1.30 -0.08 12.16
C GLU A 166 -2.02 0.98 12.97
N ILE A 167 -2.25 2.15 12.37
CA ILE A 167 -3.07 3.21 12.96
C ILE A 167 -4.51 3.07 12.50
N MET A 168 -5.45 3.18 13.44
CA MET A 168 -6.89 3.05 13.14
C MET A 168 -7.54 4.37 12.76
N SER A 169 -7.04 5.49 13.31
CA SER A 169 -7.69 6.79 13.26
C SER A 169 -6.71 7.91 13.61
N ALA A 170 -6.98 9.13 13.12
CA ALA A 170 -6.05 10.25 13.20
C ALA A 170 -5.80 10.76 14.64
N ASP A 171 -6.74 10.57 15.56
CA ASP A 171 -6.60 10.90 16.99
C ASP A 171 -5.45 10.15 17.68
N LYS A 172 -4.96 9.06 17.07
CA LYS A 172 -3.85 8.26 17.62
C LYS A 172 -2.49 8.70 17.12
N LEU A 173 -2.43 9.65 16.18
CA LEU A 173 -1.17 10.17 15.65
C LEU A 173 -0.23 10.70 16.74
N PRO A 174 -0.69 11.48 17.74
CA PRO A 174 0.19 11.96 18.81
C PRO A 174 0.91 10.80 19.52
N VAL A 175 0.18 9.75 19.92
CA VAL A 175 0.74 8.56 20.56
C VAL A 175 1.75 7.88 19.64
N PHE A 176 1.44 7.68 18.35
CA PHE A 176 2.39 7.04 17.41
C PHE A 176 3.69 7.84 17.23
N LEU A 177 3.60 9.18 17.27
CA LEU A 177 4.74 10.07 17.13
C LEU A 177 5.58 10.14 18.41
N GLU A 178 4.94 10.33 19.57
CA GLU A 178 5.57 10.36 20.90
C GLU A 178 6.21 9.01 21.25
N ASP A 179 5.50 7.92 20.94
CA ASP A 179 6.00 6.57 21.14
C ASP A 179 7.01 6.15 20.07
N GLY A 180 7.42 7.04 19.16
CA GLY A 180 8.53 6.75 18.26
C GLY A 180 8.31 5.51 17.40
N VAL A 181 7.07 5.26 16.96
CA VAL A 181 6.80 4.26 15.91
C VAL A 181 7.60 4.65 14.66
N ASP A 182 8.33 3.70 14.07
CA ASP A 182 9.22 4.00 12.94
C ASP A 182 8.48 4.04 11.61
N ILE A 183 7.47 3.18 11.43
CA ILE A 183 6.62 3.12 10.24
C ILE A 183 5.15 3.07 10.65
N ILE A 184 4.34 3.97 10.09
CA ILE A 184 2.88 3.97 10.28
C ILE A 184 2.26 3.10 9.19
N GLN A 185 1.57 2.03 9.55
CA GLN A 185 0.80 1.24 8.59
C GLN A 185 -0.63 1.78 8.46
N ILE A 186 -1.07 1.97 7.22
CA ILE A 186 -2.48 2.13 6.86
C ILE A 186 -2.98 0.79 6.32
N GLY A 187 -3.90 0.16 7.05
CA GLY A 187 -4.48 -1.11 6.65
C GLY A 187 -5.39 -1.00 5.43
N ALA A 188 -5.64 -2.13 4.77
CA ALA A 188 -6.43 -2.20 3.54
C ALA A 188 -7.85 -1.60 3.69
N ARG A 189 -8.45 -1.67 4.89
CA ARG A 189 -9.78 -1.10 5.17
C ARG A 189 -9.77 0.43 5.25
N ASN A 190 -8.62 1.02 5.53
CA ASN A 190 -8.41 2.47 5.63
C ASN A 190 -7.70 3.04 4.39
N MET A 191 -7.48 2.26 3.32
CA MET A 191 -6.77 2.74 2.12
C MET A 191 -7.42 3.99 1.50
N GLN A 192 -8.75 4.14 1.59
CA GLN A 192 -9.49 5.32 1.12
C GLN A 192 -10.09 6.14 2.27
N ASN A 193 -9.57 5.99 3.49
CA ASN A 193 -9.90 6.89 4.58
C ASN A 193 -9.10 8.20 4.39
N PHE A 194 -9.58 9.05 3.47
CA PHE A 194 -8.82 10.22 3.00
C PHE A 194 -8.48 11.22 4.11
N ASP A 195 -9.32 11.35 5.13
CA ASP A 195 -9.02 12.21 6.28
C ASP A 195 -7.83 11.65 7.07
N LEU A 196 -7.80 10.34 7.33
CA LEU A 196 -6.63 9.69 7.95
C LEU A 196 -5.38 9.84 7.07
N LEU A 197 -5.50 9.65 5.76
CA LEU A 197 -4.37 9.79 4.83
C LEU A 197 -3.79 11.20 4.85
N ARG A 198 -4.65 12.23 4.88
CA ARG A 198 -4.21 13.63 4.95
C ARG A 198 -3.47 13.91 6.25
N GLU A 199 -4.04 13.50 7.39
CA GLU A 199 -3.40 13.73 8.69
C GLU A 199 -2.06 13.01 8.82
N VAL A 200 -1.95 11.77 8.34
CA VAL A 200 -0.68 11.03 8.29
C VAL A 200 0.30 11.67 7.30
N GLY A 201 -0.19 12.22 6.19
CA GLY A 201 0.58 12.94 5.19
C GLY A 201 1.19 14.27 5.66
N LYS A 202 0.66 14.86 6.74
CA LYS A 202 1.27 16.03 7.40
C LYS A 202 2.48 15.67 8.26
N THR A 203 2.67 14.38 8.57
CA THR A 203 3.84 13.90 9.32
C THR A 203 5.05 13.72 8.40
N ARG A 204 6.20 13.32 8.97
CA ARG A 204 7.40 12.92 8.20
C ARG A 204 7.75 11.44 8.34
N LYS A 205 6.90 10.67 9.04
CA LYS A 205 7.12 9.24 9.27
C LYS A 205 6.90 8.46 7.97
N PRO A 206 7.71 7.43 7.70
CA PRO A 206 7.39 6.45 6.68
C PRO A 206 5.99 5.87 6.85
N VAL A 207 5.25 5.75 5.75
CA VAL A 207 3.89 5.24 5.72
C VAL A 207 3.83 4.00 4.83
N LEU A 208 3.44 2.87 5.40
CA LEU A 208 3.14 1.66 4.62
C LEU A 208 1.64 1.63 4.30
N LEU A 209 1.29 1.84 3.04
CA LEU A 209 -0.07 1.88 2.54
C LEU A 209 -0.45 0.53 1.92
N LYS A 210 -1.28 -0.25 2.61
CA LYS A 210 -1.84 -1.48 2.04
C LYS A 210 -2.88 -1.19 0.97
N ARG A 211 -2.82 -1.96 -0.13
CA ARG A 211 -3.88 -1.95 -1.14
C ARG A 211 -5.22 -2.37 -0.54
N GLY A 212 -6.28 -1.67 -0.91
CA GLY A 212 -7.65 -1.93 -0.51
C GLY A 212 -8.17 -3.23 -1.12
N LEU A 213 -9.18 -3.83 -0.48
CA LEU A 213 -9.67 -5.16 -0.84
C LEU A 213 -10.13 -5.28 -2.29
N SER A 214 -10.67 -4.21 -2.87
CA SER A 214 -11.15 -4.19 -4.25
C SER A 214 -10.59 -3.02 -5.06
N ALA A 215 -9.50 -2.41 -4.56
CA ALA A 215 -8.94 -1.24 -5.19
C ALA A 215 -8.19 -1.62 -6.48
N THR A 216 -8.40 -0.86 -7.53
CA THR A 216 -7.52 -0.85 -8.71
C THR A 216 -6.14 -0.29 -8.34
N ILE A 217 -5.15 -0.53 -9.20
CA ILE A 217 -3.79 0.03 -9.01
C ILE A 217 -3.84 1.56 -9.08
N GLU A 218 -4.67 2.14 -9.94
CA GLU A 218 -4.85 3.60 -10.04
C GLU A 218 -5.41 4.20 -8.75
N GLU A 219 -6.48 3.64 -8.19
CA GLU A 219 -7.04 4.12 -6.91
C GLU A 219 -6.03 4.01 -5.76
N TRP A 220 -5.22 2.95 -5.76
CA TRP A 220 -4.19 2.77 -4.76
C TRP A 220 -3.06 3.79 -4.87
N LEU A 221 -2.59 4.08 -6.09
CA LEU A 221 -1.60 5.14 -6.35
C LEU A 221 -2.18 6.52 -6.08
N MET A 222 -3.49 6.74 -6.29
CA MET A 222 -4.17 7.95 -5.87
C MET A 222 -4.21 8.09 -4.35
N SER A 223 -4.46 7.02 -3.59
CA SER A 223 -4.36 7.07 -2.13
C SER A 223 -2.93 7.42 -1.66
N ALA A 224 -1.89 6.94 -2.36
CA ALA A 224 -0.52 7.38 -2.09
C ALA A 224 -0.33 8.88 -2.42
N GLU A 225 -0.91 9.36 -3.53
CA GLU A 225 -0.91 10.78 -3.90
C GLU A 225 -1.52 11.67 -2.80
N TYR A 226 -2.60 11.24 -2.14
CA TYR A 226 -3.19 11.98 -1.00
C TYR A 226 -2.19 12.21 0.14
N ILE A 227 -1.42 11.18 0.52
CA ILE A 227 -0.38 11.30 1.55
C ILE A 227 0.73 12.25 1.09
N MET A 228 1.17 12.09 -0.17
CA MET A 228 2.27 12.89 -0.74
C MET A 228 1.89 14.35 -0.99
N ALA A 229 0.61 14.63 -1.25
CA ALA A 229 0.10 15.97 -1.49
C ALA A 229 0.19 16.86 -0.24
N GLU A 230 0.04 16.29 0.95
CA GLU A 230 0.24 16.96 2.24
C GLU A 230 1.72 17.15 2.61
N GLY A 231 2.63 16.58 1.80
CA GLY A 231 4.06 16.83 1.87
C GLY A 231 4.90 15.62 2.28
N ASN A 232 4.31 14.52 2.76
CA ASN A 232 5.04 13.31 3.13
C ASN A 232 5.34 12.41 1.93
N ARG A 233 6.59 12.41 1.47
CA ARG A 233 7.04 11.59 0.32
C ARG A 233 7.46 10.18 0.72
N ASN A 234 7.46 9.84 2.01
CA ASN A 234 7.96 8.57 2.52
C ASN A 234 6.89 7.48 2.48
N VAL A 235 6.37 7.16 1.30
CA VAL A 235 5.30 6.16 1.13
C VAL A 235 5.86 4.84 0.62
N ILE A 236 5.43 3.74 1.23
CA ILE A 236 5.73 2.36 0.85
C ILE A 236 4.41 1.68 0.50
N LEU A 237 4.31 1.08 -0.68
CA LEU A 237 3.13 0.36 -1.12
C LEU A 237 3.19 -1.08 -0.63
N CYS A 238 2.11 -1.63 -0.10
CA CYS A 238 1.97 -3.05 0.25
C CYS A 238 0.82 -3.75 -0.51
N GLU A 239 1.15 -4.61 -1.47
CA GLU A 239 0.20 -5.50 -2.15
C GLU A 239 -0.15 -6.67 -1.22
N ARG A 240 -1.45 -6.98 -1.07
CA ARG A 240 -1.95 -7.88 -0.03
C ARG A 240 -3.14 -8.74 -0.46
N GLY A 241 -3.34 -8.86 -1.76
CA GLY A 241 -4.42 -9.54 -2.43
C GLY A 241 -5.71 -8.73 -2.53
N ILE A 242 -6.42 -8.95 -3.64
CA ILE A 242 -7.72 -8.38 -3.95
C ILE A 242 -8.83 -9.42 -3.83
N ARG A 243 -10.06 -8.96 -3.59
CA ARG A 243 -11.26 -9.77 -3.60
C ARG A 243 -11.63 -10.11 -5.03
N THR A 244 -11.90 -11.38 -5.27
CA THR A 244 -12.36 -11.91 -6.55
C THR A 244 -13.52 -12.89 -6.29
N PHE A 245 -13.93 -13.63 -7.31
CA PHE A 245 -14.88 -14.74 -7.16
C PHE A 245 -14.24 -16.01 -6.58
N GLU A 246 -12.90 -16.09 -6.51
CA GLU A 246 -12.19 -17.25 -5.97
C GLU A 246 -12.40 -17.35 -4.45
N THR A 247 -12.67 -18.55 -3.95
CA THR A 247 -13.02 -18.81 -2.56
C THR A 247 -11.97 -19.61 -1.79
N TYR A 248 -11.02 -20.24 -2.49
CA TYR A 248 -9.99 -21.06 -1.86
C TYR A 248 -9.06 -20.23 -0.97
N THR A 249 -8.60 -19.08 -1.46
CA THR A 249 -7.78 -18.11 -0.72
C THR A 249 -8.62 -16.98 -0.14
N ARG A 250 -8.17 -16.38 0.97
CA ARG A 250 -8.84 -15.22 1.59
C ARG A 250 -8.98 -14.04 0.61
N ASN A 251 -7.96 -13.82 -0.21
CA ASN A 251 -7.90 -12.87 -1.32
C ASN A 251 -7.01 -13.49 -2.42
N THR A 252 -7.19 -13.07 -3.66
CA THR A 252 -6.29 -13.45 -4.76
C THR A 252 -5.09 -12.51 -4.74
N LEU A 253 -3.88 -13.04 -4.52
CA LEU A 253 -2.66 -12.23 -4.58
C LEU A 253 -2.40 -11.77 -6.01
N ASP A 254 -2.41 -10.46 -6.25
CA ASP A 254 -2.14 -9.87 -7.55
C ASP A 254 -0.64 -9.56 -7.70
N LEU A 255 0.17 -10.57 -8.06
CA LEU A 255 1.60 -10.39 -8.30
C LEU A 255 1.88 -9.47 -9.50
N SER A 256 0.93 -9.33 -10.43
CA SER A 256 1.08 -8.41 -11.57
C SER A 256 1.15 -6.95 -11.10
N ALA A 257 0.54 -6.63 -9.95
CA ALA A 257 0.61 -5.30 -9.34
C ALA A 257 2.05 -4.89 -9.01
N VAL A 258 2.93 -5.82 -8.65
CA VAL A 258 4.35 -5.53 -8.40
C VAL A 258 5.01 -4.94 -9.66
N LEU A 259 4.84 -5.63 -10.79
CA LEU A 259 5.39 -5.20 -12.09
C LEU A 259 4.75 -3.89 -12.57
N ALA A 260 3.43 -3.78 -12.43
CA ALA A 260 2.68 -2.59 -12.84
C ALA A 260 3.09 -1.36 -12.03
N VAL A 261 3.20 -1.47 -10.70
CA VAL A 261 3.67 -0.40 -9.82
C VAL A 261 5.10 -0.03 -10.13
N LYS A 262 6.01 -1.00 -10.30
CA LYS A 262 7.40 -0.72 -10.69
C LYS A 262 7.49 0.07 -12.00
N ARG A 263 6.58 -0.16 -12.95
CA ARG A 263 6.53 0.60 -14.21
C ARG A 263 5.90 2.00 -14.06
N GLN A 264 4.83 2.11 -13.28
CA GLN A 264 4.01 3.33 -13.20
C GLN A 264 4.43 4.31 -12.10
N SER A 265 5.06 3.79 -11.04
CA SER A 265 5.45 4.53 -9.84
C SER A 265 6.91 4.29 -9.49
N HIS A 266 7.50 5.27 -8.81
CA HIS A 266 8.83 5.17 -8.21
C HIS A 266 8.80 4.70 -6.75
N LEU A 267 7.62 4.61 -6.14
CA LEU A 267 7.48 4.20 -4.75
C LEU A 267 7.85 2.72 -4.58
N PRO A 268 8.49 2.34 -3.46
CA PRO A 268 8.79 0.94 -3.20
C PRO A 268 7.51 0.15 -2.96
N ILE A 269 7.52 -1.12 -3.39
CA ILE A 269 6.41 -2.05 -3.22
C ILE A 269 6.84 -3.31 -2.47
N VAL A 270 6.17 -3.59 -1.35
CA VAL A 270 6.28 -4.82 -0.58
C VAL A 270 5.05 -5.70 -0.79
N VAL A 271 5.18 -7.00 -0.48
CA VAL A 271 4.08 -7.96 -0.61
C VAL A 271 3.77 -8.65 0.72
N ASP A 272 2.49 -8.77 1.06
CA ASP A 272 1.96 -9.46 2.23
C ASP A 272 1.27 -10.79 1.81
N PRO A 273 2.03 -11.90 1.72
CA PRO A 273 1.47 -13.20 1.33
C PRO A 273 0.60 -13.83 2.43
N SER A 274 0.82 -13.45 3.70
CA SER A 274 0.07 -13.96 4.85
C SER A 274 -1.41 -13.56 4.76
N HIS A 275 -1.69 -12.28 4.61
CA HIS A 275 -3.07 -11.79 4.52
C HIS A 275 -3.71 -11.98 3.15
N ALA A 276 -2.90 -12.08 2.08
CA ALA A 276 -3.41 -12.39 0.76
C ALA A 276 -4.04 -13.78 0.76
N THR A 277 -3.29 -14.81 1.13
CA THR A 277 -3.77 -16.19 1.09
C THR A 277 -4.68 -16.54 2.26
N GLY A 278 -4.34 -16.07 3.46
CA GLY A 278 -4.94 -16.56 4.70
C GLY A 278 -4.56 -18.01 5.03
N LYS A 279 -3.49 -18.56 4.44
CA LYS A 279 -3.08 -19.97 4.64
C LYS A 279 -1.57 -20.09 4.84
N ARG A 280 -1.17 -20.65 5.99
CA ARG A 280 0.24 -20.82 6.41
C ARG A 280 1.12 -21.49 5.35
N TRP A 281 0.63 -22.57 4.75
CA TRP A 281 1.41 -23.38 3.81
C TRP A 281 1.77 -22.65 2.50
N MET A 282 1.00 -21.63 2.11
CA MET A 282 1.25 -20.86 0.88
C MET A 282 2.22 -19.67 1.08
N VAL A 283 2.49 -19.30 2.34
CA VAL A 283 3.21 -18.05 2.66
C VAL A 283 4.62 -18.05 2.09
N ALA A 284 5.37 -19.15 2.26
CA ALA A 284 6.76 -19.23 1.84
C ALA A 284 6.91 -19.23 0.31
N ASP A 285 6.05 -19.95 -0.40
CA ASP A 285 6.09 -20.02 -1.87
C ASP A 285 5.71 -18.68 -2.51
N LEU A 286 4.66 -18.03 -2.01
CA LEU A 286 4.27 -16.72 -2.53
C LEU A 286 5.23 -15.60 -2.12
N ALA A 287 5.90 -15.71 -0.99
CA ALA A 287 7.00 -14.81 -0.63
C ALA A 287 8.15 -14.91 -1.64
N ARG A 288 8.55 -16.13 -2.03
CA ARG A 288 9.55 -16.34 -3.09
C ARG A 288 9.06 -15.81 -4.44
N ALA A 289 7.81 -16.08 -4.80
CA ALA A 289 7.22 -15.57 -6.04
C ALA A 289 7.19 -14.04 -6.09
N ALA A 290 6.87 -13.38 -4.97
CA ALA A 290 6.88 -11.93 -4.86
C ALA A 290 8.28 -11.32 -5.04
N VAL A 291 9.30 -11.93 -4.43
CA VAL A 291 10.70 -11.51 -4.64
C VAL A 291 11.12 -11.72 -6.09
N ALA A 292 10.76 -12.86 -6.70
CA ALA A 292 11.04 -13.11 -8.11
C ALA A 292 10.30 -12.16 -9.06
N ALA A 293 9.10 -11.70 -8.69
CA ALA A 293 8.35 -10.68 -9.42
C ALA A 293 8.92 -9.25 -9.24
N GLY A 294 9.94 -9.08 -8.40
CA GLY A 294 10.65 -7.82 -8.21
C GLY A 294 10.15 -6.95 -7.05
N ALA A 295 9.49 -7.53 -6.05
CA ALA A 295 9.14 -6.80 -4.83
C ALA A 295 10.38 -6.25 -4.11
N ASP A 296 10.25 -5.10 -3.46
CA ASP A 296 11.30 -4.44 -2.67
C ASP A 296 11.37 -4.95 -1.22
N GLY A 297 10.39 -5.77 -0.82
CA GLY A 297 10.30 -6.33 0.51
C GLY A 297 9.09 -7.23 0.68
N LEU A 298 9.00 -7.81 1.86
CA LEU A 298 7.93 -8.73 2.25
C LEU A 298 7.39 -8.33 3.60
N MET A 299 6.11 -8.60 3.84
CA MET A 299 5.52 -8.51 5.17
C MET A 299 4.87 -9.83 5.57
N ILE A 300 5.39 -10.45 6.63
CA ILE A 300 5.09 -11.85 6.98
C ILE A 300 4.62 -11.94 8.43
N GLU A 301 3.54 -12.70 8.64
CA GLU A 301 3.05 -13.02 9.98
C GLU A 301 3.79 -14.22 10.56
N VAL A 302 4.45 -14.00 11.69
CA VAL A 302 5.19 -15.02 12.44
C VAL A 302 4.64 -15.08 13.85
N HIS A 303 4.28 -16.28 14.30
CA HIS A 303 3.78 -16.51 15.65
C HIS A 303 4.51 -17.70 16.28
N ASN A 304 4.88 -17.58 17.56
CA ASN A 304 5.58 -18.64 18.30
C ASN A 304 4.70 -19.89 18.52
N ASN A 305 3.38 -19.71 18.66
CA ASN A 305 2.41 -20.81 18.72
C ASN A 305 1.16 -20.48 17.89
N PRO A 306 1.21 -20.63 16.56
CA PRO A 306 0.13 -20.21 15.68
C PRO A 306 -1.24 -20.84 15.99
N ASP A 307 -1.26 -22.08 16.47
CA ASP A 307 -2.51 -22.83 16.71
C ASP A 307 -3.28 -22.30 17.94
N LYS A 308 -2.61 -21.53 18.81
CA LYS A 308 -3.21 -20.84 19.96
C LYS A 308 -3.29 -19.31 19.80
N ALA A 309 -2.97 -18.77 18.63
CA ALA A 309 -2.98 -17.33 18.41
C ALA A 309 -4.41 -16.75 18.54
N LEU A 310 -4.53 -15.59 19.20
CA LEU A 310 -5.80 -14.87 19.39
C LEU A 310 -6.34 -14.28 18.09
N CYS A 311 -5.48 -14.13 17.09
CA CYS A 311 -5.83 -13.62 15.77
C CYS A 311 -4.96 -14.29 14.70
N ASP A 312 -5.59 -14.70 13.59
CA ASP A 312 -4.87 -14.99 12.34
C ASP A 312 -3.79 -16.11 12.44
N GLY A 313 -4.01 -17.07 13.35
CA GLY A 313 -3.16 -18.26 13.52
C GLY A 313 -3.08 -19.16 12.27
N ALA A 314 -4.12 -19.15 11.43
CA ALA A 314 -4.21 -19.96 10.23
C ALA A 314 -3.21 -19.57 9.12
N GLN A 315 -2.75 -18.31 9.09
CA GLN A 315 -1.73 -17.85 8.14
C GLN A 315 -0.37 -17.56 8.77
N SER A 316 -0.29 -17.46 10.09
CA SER A 316 0.96 -17.18 10.78
C SER A 316 1.89 -18.38 10.65
N ILE A 317 3.11 -18.18 10.16
CA ILE A 317 4.15 -19.23 10.11
C ILE A 317 4.90 -19.28 11.45
N THR A 318 5.57 -20.39 11.72
CA THR A 318 6.41 -20.53 12.92
C THR A 318 7.77 -19.85 12.71
N PRO A 319 8.53 -19.55 13.80
CA PRO A 319 9.90 -19.04 13.68
C PRO A 319 10.83 -19.95 12.86
N ALA A 320 10.68 -21.28 12.97
CA ALA A 320 11.45 -22.24 12.17
C ALA A 320 11.14 -22.11 10.68
N MET A 321 9.85 -22.08 10.30
CA MET A 321 9.44 -21.86 8.90
C MET A 321 9.91 -20.50 8.36
N PHE A 322 9.94 -19.46 9.21
CA PHE A 322 10.47 -18.16 8.84
C PHE A 322 11.98 -18.23 8.58
N THR A 323 12.73 -18.96 9.41
CA THR A 323 14.17 -19.20 9.22
C THR A 323 14.43 -19.89 7.86
N ASP A 324 13.71 -20.97 7.58
CA ASP A 324 13.81 -21.71 6.31
C ASP A 324 13.48 -20.82 5.10
N LEU A 325 12.45 -19.97 5.24
CA LEU A 325 12.10 -19.00 4.21
C LEU A 325 13.23 -18.00 3.99
N MET A 326 13.78 -17.41 5.05
CA MET A 326 14.89 -16.46 4.93
C MET A 326 16.11 -17.11 4.27
N ASP A 327 16.45 -18.35 4.61
CA ASP A 327 17.52 -19.12 3.96
C ASP A 327 17.25 -19.35 2.47
N SER A 328 15.99 -19.63 2.09
CA SER A 328 15.61 -19.75 0.68
C SER A 328 15.72 -18.40 -0.06
N LEU A 329 15.37 -17.30 0.61
CA LEU A 329 15.47 -15.95 0.04
C LEU A 329 16.93 -15.49 -0.13
N ARG A 330 17.85 -15.87 0.77
CA ARG A 330 19.30 -15.61 0.61
C ARG A 330 19.85 -16.19 -0.69
N LYS A 331 19.32 -17.34 -1.11
CA LYS A 331 19.71 -18.01 -2.35
C LYS A 331 19.02 -17.39 -3.56
N LEU A 332 17.74 -17.03 -3.43
CA LEU A 332 16.93 -16.49 -4.54
C LEU A 332 17.28 -15.03 -4.88
N ALA A 333 17.45 -14.16 -3.88
CA ALA A 333 17.59 -12.73 -4.08
C ALA A 333 18.70 -12.36 -5.08
N PRO A 334 19.94 -12.93 -5.01
CA PRO A 334 20.99 -12.62 -5.96
C PRO A 334 20.65 -13.02 -7.40
N ILE A 335 19.89 -14.11 -7.60
CA ILE A 335 19.47 -14.61 -8.92
C ILE A 335 18.57 -13.59 -9.63
N VAL A 336 17.80 -12.82 -8.85
CA VAL A 336 16.86 -11.82 -9.36
C VAL A 336 17.36 -10.39 -9.18
N GLY A 337 18.67 -10.21 -8.96
CA GLY A 337 19.32 -8.90 -8.87
C GLY A 337 19.03 -8.13 -7.57
N ARG A 338 18.70 -8.85 -6.50
CA ARG A 338 18.43 -8.32 -5.16
C ARG A 338 19.45 -8.83 -4.14
N GLU A 339 19.47 -8.20 -2.98
CA GLU A 339 20.30 -8.58 -1.81
C GLU A 339 19.40 -8.88 -0.61
N LEU A 340 19.85 -9.71 0.33
CA LEU A 340 19.17 -9.96 1.62
C LEU A 340 20.14 -9.76 2.78
#